data_AF-A0A940KRH0-F1
#
_entry.id   AF-A0A940KRH0-F1
#
_cell.length_a   1.000
_cell.length_b   1.000
_cell.length_c   1.000
_cell.angle_alpha   90.00
_cell.angle_beta   90.00
_cell.angle_gamma   90.00
#
_symmetry.space_group_name_H-M   'P 1'
#
loop_
_entity.id
_entity.type
_entity.pdbx_description
1 polymer ?
#
loop_
_entity_poly.entity_id
_entity_poly.type
_entity_poly.pdbx_seq_one_letter_code
_entity_poly.pdbx_strand_id
1 'polypeptide(L)'
;MTSEKYAVVFDTNAYRNLTKDLRAEDIKAFIEQLKNKEAAKNIQARATPVVGMELLANLAGPDKSPHYDDCLKALVAMANHCYQQKEDLVHLTPHPYLHISTNFFNSSPLAVELISQNMVGVIMDFKDDYLKAIEGHQFAGTFNNLKKYIEHEEARWASEMEGYVADAVQEVLKKHPSLEPKQLRGKVLQYIDSGYFVPKLSMAIIFGMARSLNIRMTGEEHVAKGHALPQAFPMSVAFYQWVCRRIVADNLDLQSQRSKDTRWNWRWDYEVSFLMNDHLLNGRIVLLITSDKDMIQMLRDYSYDVRVMNLETYLDFLDWKG
;
A
#
# COMPACT_ATOMS: atom_id res chain seq x y z
N MET A 1 9.81 1.14 32.64
CA MET A 1 9.34 1.81 31.41
C MET A 1 8.95 0.71 30.44
N THR A 2 7.69 0.66 30.00
CA THR A 2 7.28 -0.28 28.95
C THR A 2 7.96 0.16 27.66
N SER A 3 8.84 -0.68 27.10
CA SER A 3 9.40 -0.41 25.78
C SER A 3 8.26 -0.28 24.76
N GLU A 4 8.38 0.71 23.87
CA GLU A 4 7.44 0.88 22.77
C GLU A 4 7.36 -0.41 21.95
N LYS A 5 6.17 -0.71 21.41
CA LYS A 5 5.93 -1.90 20.61
C LYS A 5 5.73 -1.49 19.17
N TYR A 6 6.49 -2.09 18.25
CA TYR A 6 6.37 -1.76 16.84
C TYR A 6 5.89 -2.95 16.01
N ALA A 7 5.15 -2.65 14.95
CA ALA A 7 4.89 -3.54 13.84
C ALA A 7 5.67 -3.00 12.63
N VAL A 8 6.69 -3.71 12.18
CA VAL A 8 7.48 -3.25 11.03
C VAL A 8 6.91 -3.81 9.74
N VAL A 9 6.80 -2.95 8.73
CA VAL A 9 6.33 -3.28 7.39
C VAL A 9 7.42 -2.84 6.43
N PHE A 10 7.84 -3.77 5.58
CA PHE A 10 8.84 -3.51 4.55
C PHE A 10 8.12 -3.37 3.21
N ASP A 11 8.46 -2.32 2.50
CA ASP A 11 8.10 -2.14 1.09
C ASP A 11 8.92 -3.12 0.20
N THR A 12 8.51 -3.31 -1.05
CA THR A 12 9.21 -4.20 -1.99
C THR A 12 10.65 -3.78 -2.22
N ASN A 13 10.91 -2.48 -2.38
CA ASN A 13 12.27 -2.00 -2.54
C ASN A 13 13.14 -2.31 -1.29
N ALA A 14 12.55 -2.29 -0.09
CA ALA A 14 13.25 -2.61 1.13
C ALA A 14 13.61 -4.11 1.18
N TYR A 15 12.68 -5.01 0.83
CA TYR A 15 12.98 -6.44 0.78
C TYR A 15 14.00 -6.82 -0.31
N ARG A 16 13.93 -6.20 -1.50
CA ARG A 16 14.92 -6.42 -2.56
C ARG A 16 16.31 -5.96 -2.12
N ASN A 17 16.40 -4.78 -1.51
CA ASN A 17 17.67 -4.26 -1.01
C ASN A 17 18.23 -5.11 0.15
N LEU A 18 17.35 -5.60 1.04
CA LEU A 18 17.72 -6.49 2.15
C LEU A 18 18.39 -7.79 1.68
N THR A 19 18.02 -8.27 0.48
CA THR A 19 18.46 -9.56 -0.06
C THR A 19 19.39 -9.45 -1.26
N LYS A 20 19.81 -8.23 -1.62
CA LYS A 20 20.54 -7.93 -2.85
C LYS A 20 21.80 -8.78 -3.00
N ASP A 21 22.62 -8.84 -1.95
CA ASP A 21 23.93 -9.51 -1.95
C ASP A 21 23.90 -10.91 -1.29
N LEU A 22 22.70 -11.44 -1.04
CA LEU A 22 22.50 -12.77 -0.45
C LEU A 22 22.18 -13.80 -1.53
N ARG A 23 22.66 -15.04 -1.33
CA ARG A 23 22.15 -16.21 -2.05
C ARG A 23 20.84 -16.66 -1.41
N ALA A 24 19.95 -17.26 -2.20
CA ALA A 24 18.62 -17.68 -1.73
C ALA A 24 18.69 -18.60 -0.49
N GLU A 25 19.70 -19.48 -0.44
CA GLU A 25 19.91 -20.43 0.64
C GLU A 25 20.32 -19.76 1.97
N ASP A 26 20.95 -18.59 1.90
CA ASP A 26 21.46 -17.86 3.07
C ASP A 26 20.39 -16.94 3.68
N ILE A 27 19.30 -16.65 2.94
CA ILE A 27 18.24 -15.70 3.35
C ILE A 27 17.59 -16.12 4.67
N LYS A 28 17.29 -17.40 4.86
CA LYS A 28 16.61 -17.88 6.07
C LYS A 28 17.44 -17.60 7.33
N ALA A 29 18.74 -17.88 7.27
CA ALA A 29 19.66 -17.64 8.38
C ALA A 29 19.83 -16.13 8.66
N PHE A 30 19.91 -15.32 7.60
CA PHE A 30 19.96 -13.86 7.71
C PHE A 30 18.69 -13.29 8.37
N ILE A 31 17.51 -13.73 7.93
CA ILE A 31 16.22 -13.29 8.48
C ILE A 31 16.06 -13.71 9.94
N GLU A 32 16.56 -14.88 10.35
CA GLU A 32 16.51 -15.27 11.76
C GLU A 32 17.37 -14.34 12.64
N GLN A 33 18.52 -13.89 12.15
CA GLN A 33 19.32 -12.88 12.83
C GLN A 33 18.57 -11.53 12.92
N LEU A 34 17.91 -11.12 11.83
CA LEU A 34 17.06 -9.91 11.81
C LEU A 34 15.96 -10.00 12.87
N LYS A 35 15.19 -11.10 12.90
CA LYS A 35 14.11 -11.32 13.87
C LYS A 35 14.60 -11.27 15.31
N ASN A 36 15.80 -11.81 15.60
CA ASN A 36 16.39 -11.75 16.93
C ASN A 36 16.70 -10.30 17.36
N LYS A 37 17.22 -9.48 16.45
CA LYS A 37 17.48 -8.06 16.69
C LYS A 37 16.20 -7.26 16.87
N GLU A 38 15.20 -7.53 16.04
CA GLU A 38 13.86 -6.94 16.14
C GLU A 38 13.17 -7.29 17.46
N ALA A 39 13.23 -8.56 17.87
CA ALA A 39 12.66 -9.02 19.12
C ALA A 39 13.26 -8.32 20.34
N ALA A 40 14.58 -8.06 20.33
CA ALA A 40 15.27 -7.30 21.38
C ALA A 40 14.74 -5.86 21.52
N LYS A 41 14.16 -5.30 20.45
CA LYS A 41 13.53 -3.97 20.43
C LYS A 41 11.99 -4.02 20.40
N ASN A 42 11.41 -5.19 20.69
CA ASN A 42 9.95 -5.42 20.71
C ASN A 42 9.25 -5.06 19.39
N ILE A 43 9.89 -5.39 18.28
CA ILE A 43 9.37 -5.21 16.93
C ILE A 43 8.81 -6.54 16.43
N GLN A 44 7.72 -6.48 15.66
CA GLN A 44 7.16 -7.64 14.96
C GLN A 44 6.94 -7.31 13.49
N ALA A 45 7.52 -8.11 12.61
CA ALA A 45 7.29 -7.98 11.18
C ALA A 45 5.84 -8.31 10.79
N ARG A 46 5.34 -7.57 9.78
CA ARG A 46 4.06 -7.77 9.13
C ARG A 46 4.25 -7.67 7.62
N ALA A 47 3.74 -8.67 6.90
CA ALA A 47 3.64 -8.61 5.47
C ALA A 47 2.46 -7.72 5.08
N THR A 48 2.53 -7.05 3.94
CA THR A 48 1.36 -6.38 3.36
C THR A 48 0.89 -7.15 2.13
N PRO A 49 -0.43 -7.24 1.89
CA PRO A 49 -0.96 -7.90 0.69
C PRO A 49 -0.35 -7.31 -0.58
N VAL A 50 -0.16 -5.98 -0.62
CA VAL A 50 0.34 -5.26 -1.78
C VAL A 50 1.78 -5.63 -2.16
N VAL A 51 2.68 -5.68 -1.16
CA VAL A 51 4.07 -6.09 -1.38
C VAL A 51 4.14 -7.56 -1.79
N GLY A 52 3.33 -8.42 -1.18
CA GLY A 52 3.22 -9.82 -1.62
C GLY A 52 2.77 -9.95 -3.07
N MET A 53 1.73 -9.22 -3.48
CA MET A 53 1.24 -9.19 -4.86
C MET A 53 2.31 -8.69 -5.84
N GLU A 54 3.03 -7.62 -5.50
CA GLU A 54 4.13 -7.09 -6.30
C GLU A 54 5.21 -8.14 -6.56
N LEU A 55 5.70 -8.75 -5.48
CA LEU A 55 6.78 -9.73 -5.54
C LEU A 55 6.36 -10.93 -6.40
N LEU A 56 5.16 -11.46 -6.15
CA LEU A 56 4.61 -12.60 -6.89
C LEU A 56 4.34 -12.30 -8.37
N ALA A 57 3.87 -11.10 -8.72
CA ALA A 57 3.59 -10.74 -10.10
C ALA A 57 4.87 -10.62 -10.95
N ASN A 58 5.98 -10.22 -10.33
CA ASN A 58 7.30 -10.22 -10.96
C ASN A 58 7.83 -11.64 -11.23
N LEU A 59 7.23 -12.68 -10.66
CA LEU A 59 7.56 -14.09 -10.93
C LEU A 59 6.82 -14.69 -12.14
N ALA A 60 6.05 -13.89 -12.90
CA ALA A 60 5.31 -14.37 -14.08
C ALA A 60 6.19 -14.91 -15.23
N GLY A 61 7.51 -14.71 -15.15
CA GLY A 61 8.53 -15.39 -15.94
C GLY A 61 9.88 -14.64 -15.89
N PRO A 62 11.03 -15.34 -15.88
CA PRO A 62 12.35 -14.72 -15.83
C PRO A 62 12.62 -13.82 -17.04
N ASP A 63 12.15 -14.19 -18.22
CA ASP A 63 12.25 -13.35 -19.44
C ASP A 63 11.24 -12.19 -19.46
N LYS A 64 10.34 -12.11 -18.46
CA LYS A 64 9.22 -11.16 -18.43
C LYS A 64 9.39 -10.08 -17.36
N SER A 65 10.34 -10.21 -16.45
CA SER A 65 10.67 -9.17 -15.47
C SER A 65 12.18 -9.11 -15.23
N PRO A 66 12.81 -7.93 -15.37
CA PRO A 66 14.21 -7.75 -15.01
C PRO A 66 14.46 -7.89 -13.50
N HIS A 67 13.41 -8.00 -12.68
CA HIS A 67 13.49 -8.11 -11.22
C HIS A 67 13.15 -9.51 -10.70
N TYR A 68 13.07 -10.53 -11.57
CA TYR A 68 12.65 -11.88 -11.17
C TYR A 68 13.44 -12.42 -9.96
N ASP A 69 14.77 -12.45 -10.05
CA ASP A 69 15.62 -13.02 -8.99
C ASP A 69 15.55 -12.20 -7.69
N ASP A 70 15.57 -10.87 -7.80
CA ASP A 70 15.46 -9.99 -6.63
C ASP A 70 14.09 -10.11 -5.96
N CYS A 71 13.01 -10.23 -6.72
CA CYS A 71 11.66 -10.43 -6.19
C CYS A 71 11.48 -11.82 -5.59
N LEU A 72 12.11 -12.86 -6.16
CA LEU A 72 12.09 -14.20 -5.58
C LEU A 72 12.79 -14.22 -4.22
N LYS A 73 14.02 -13.69 -4.14
CA LYS A 73 14.76 -13.57 -2.89
C LYS A 73 13.99 -12.75 -1.85
N ALA A 74 13.43 -11.61 -2.26
CA ALA A 74 12.58 -10.77 -1.42
C ALA A 74 11.34 -11.50 -0.90
N LEU A 75 10.70 -12.35 -1.71
CA LEU A 75 9.54 -13.14 -1.31
C LEU A 75 9.89 -14.21 -0.28
N VAL A 76 11.02 -14.92 -0.46
CA VAL A 76 11.56 -15.86 0.52
C VAL A 76 11.87 -15.15 1.84
N ALA A 77 12.47 -13.96 1.77
CA ALA A 77 12.73 -13.13 2.93
C ALA A 77 11.43 -12.74 3.65
N MET A 78 10.44 -12.20 2.93
CA MET A 78 9.15 -11.82 3.50
C MET A 78 8.44 -13.01 4.17
N ALA A 79 8.41 -14.16 3.51
CA ALA A 79 7.80 -15.39 4.04
C ALA A 79 8.43 -15.81 5.37
N ASN A 80 9.76 -15.77 5.49
CA ASN A 80 10.47 -16.13 6.72
C ASN A 80 10.38 -15.03 7.80
N HIS A 81 10.40 -13.76 7.39
CA HIS A 81 10.44 -12.60 8.26
C HIS A 81 9.13 -12.43 9.02
N CYS A 82 8.02 -12.54 8.29
CA CYS A 82 6.67 -12.34 8.82
C CYS A 82 6.06 -13.63 9.40
N TYR A 83 6.73 -14.78 9.30
CA TYR A 83 6.28 -16.04 9.88
C TYR A 83 6.44 -16.07 11.42
N GLN A 84 5.37 -16.48 12.10
CA GLN A 84 5.34 -16.69 13.54
C GLN A 84 5.19 -18.18 13.87
N GLN A 85 6.25 -18.76 14.43
CA GLN A 85 6.32 -20.20 14.72
C GLN A 85 5.23 -20.69 15.67
N LYS A 86 4.79 -19.87 16.65
CA LYS A 86 3.76 -20.26 17.61
C LYS A 86 2.38 -20.47 16.98
N GLU A 87 2.10 -19.72 15.93
CA GLU A 87 0.80 -19.71 15.27
C GLU A 87 0.83 -20.49 13.95
N ASP A 88 2.04 -20.90 13.53
CA ASP A 88 2.31 -21.53 12.25
C ASP A 88 1.66 -20.78 11.07
N LEU A 89 1.85 -19.45 11.02
CA LEU A 89 1.31 -18.62 9.96
C LEU A 89 2.16 -17.36 9.71
N VAL A 90 2.04 -16.82 8.49
CA VAL A 90 2.61 -15.52 8.11
C VAL A 90 1.66 -14.40 8.54
N HIS A 91 2.15 -13.47 9.36
CA HIS A 91 1.38 -12.33 9.84
C HIS A 91 1.23 -11.29 8.73
N LEU A 92 0.03 -11.22 8.13
CA LEU A 92 -0.34 -10.28 7.08
C LEU A 92 -1.19 -9.13 7.65
N THR A 93 -0.98 -7.90 7.17
CA THR A 93 -1.88 -6.78 7.50
C THR A 93 -3.23 -6.95 6.80
N PRO A 94 -4.33 -6.42 7.36
CA PRO A 94 -5.60 -6.42 6.67
C PRO A 94 -5.54 -5.63 5.36
N HIS A 95 -6.37 -6.03 4.39
CA HIS A 95 -6.51 -5.29 3.14
C HIS A 95 -7.19 -3.92 3.39
N PRO A 96 -6.79 -2.81 2.74
CA PRO A 96 -7.41 -1.48 2.89
C PRO A 96 -8.95 -1.47 2.82
N TYR A 97 -9.50 -2.29 1.92
CA TYR A 97 -10.95 -2.50 1.81
C TYR A 97 -11.59 -2.92 3.15
N LEU A 98 -10.98 -3.86 3.88
CA LEU A 98 -11.48 -4.35 5.16
C LEU A 98 -11.37 -3.27 6.25
N HIS A 99 -10.32 -2.45 6.21
CA HIS A 99 -10.20 -1.30 7.12
C HIS A 99 -11.40 -0.36 7.00
N ILE A 100 -11.78 0.02 5.77
CA ILE A 100 -12.92 0.91 5.56
C ILE A 100 -14.25 0.19 5.84
N SER A 101 -14.44 -1.04 5.33
CA SER A 101 -15.71 -1.76 5.45
C SER A 101 -16.05 -2.07 6.90
N THR A 102 -15.06 -2.47 7.71
CA THR A 102 -15.30 -2.73 9.13
C THR A 102 -15.52 -1.42 9.90
N ASN A 103 -14.68 -0.40 9.69
CA ASN A 103 -14.75 0.84 10.46
C ASN A 103 -16.04 1.64 10.21
N PHE A 104 -16.47 1.72 8.94
CA PHE A 104 -17.62 2.54 8.57
C PHE A 104 -18.92 1.74 8.41
N PHE A 105 -18.87 0.44 8.14
CA PHE A 105 -20.06 -0.35 7.82
C PHE A 105 -20.25 -1.56 8.71
N ASN A 106 -19.34 -1.80 9.67
CA ASN A 106 -19.34 -2.99 10.52
C ASN A 106 -19.48 -4.28 9.68
N SER A 107 -18.85 -4.29 8.50
CA SER A 107 -18.95 -5.37 7.52
C SER A 107 -17.57 -5.90 7.18
N SER A 108 -17.45 -7.22 7.11
CA SER A 108 -16.24 -7.90 6.65
C SER A 108 -16.63 -8.93 5.60
N PRO A 109 -16.58 -8.57 4.30
CA PRO A 109 -17.02 -9.49 3.25
C PRO A 109 -16.11 -10.72 3.17
N LEU A 110 -16.71 -11.89 3.34
CA LEU A 110 -16.02 -13.18 3.36
C LEU A 110 -15.11 -13.40 2.14
N ALA A 111 -15.54 -12.95 0.95
CA ALA A 111 -14.73 -13.09 -0.27
C ALA A 111 -13.38 -12.36 -0.17
N VAL A 112 -13.35 -11.15 0.43
CA VAL A 112 -12.12 -10.36 0.60
C VAL A 112 -11.23 -10.95 1.69
N GLU A 113 -11.83 -11.46 2.77
CA GLU A 113 -11.11 -12.19 3.81
C GLU A 113 -10.45 -13.46 3.25
N LEU A 114 -11.18 -14.25 2.48
CA LEU A 114 -10.67 -15.47 1.85
C LEU A 114 -9.52 -15.18 0.88
N ILE A 115 -9.61 -14.10 0.08
CA ILE A 115 -8.51 -13.68 -0.78
C ILE A 115 -7.26 -13.33 0.04
N SER A 116 -7.44 -12.61 1.15
CA SER A 116 -6.34 -12.23 2.05
C SER A 116 -5.72 -13.47 2.72
N GLN A 117 -6.53 -14.44 3.14
CA GLN A 117 -6.07 -15.71 3.70
C GLN A 117 -5.34 -16.58 2.66
N ASN A 118 -5.84 -16.64 1.43
CA ASN A 118 -5.17 -17.35 0.35
C ASN A 118 -3.80 -16.72 0.04
N MET A 119 -3.68 -15.39 0.12
CA MET A 119 -2.39 -14.71 -0.02
C MET A 119 -1.38 -15.15 1.05
N VAL A 120 -1.83 -15.32 2.31
CA VAL A 120 -0.99 -15.88 3.38
C VAL A 120 -0.46 -17.26 2.98
N GLY A 121 -1.32 -18.15 2.49
CA GLY A 121 -0.93 -19.48 2.03
C GLY A 121 0.11 -19.43 0.90
N VAL A 122 -0.14 -18.62 -0.13
CA VAL A 122 0.79 -18.45 -1.26
C VAL A 122 2.15 -17.92 -0.81
N ILE A 123 2.19 -16.92 0.09
CA ILE A 123 3.46 -16.41 0.64
C ILE A 123 4.17 -17.51 1.46
N MET A 124 3.41 -18.27 2.24
CA MET A 124 3.93 -19.29 3.13
C MET A 124 4.61 -20.45 2.39
N ASP A 125 4.15 -20.79 1.18
CA ASP A 125 4.76 -21.83 0.34
C ASP A 125 6.25 -21.56 0.05
N PHE A 126 6.68 -20.28 0.02
CA PHE A 126 8.07 -19.88 -0.23
C PHE A 126 9.00 -19.99 1.00
N LYS A 127 8.46 -20.30 2.18
CA LYS A 127 9.23 -20.28 3.43
C LYS A 127 10.30 -21.37 3.48
N ASP A 128 9.95 -22.60 3.10
CA ASP A 128 10.81 -23.78 3.29
C ASP A 128 11.37 -24.38 1.99
N ASP A 129 10.59 -24.41 0.90
CA ASP A 129 11.02 -24.92 -0.41
C ASP A 129 10.52 -24.01 -1.53
N TYR A 130 11.27 -22.93 -1.76
CA TYR A 130 10.90 -21.91 -2.75
C TYR A 130 10.89 -22.47 -4.19
N LEU A 131 11.69 -23.49 -4.50
CA LEU A 131 11.72 -24.09 -5.84
C LEU A 131 10.42 -24.84 -6.12
N LYS A 132 9.96 -25.64 -5.16
CA LYS A 132 8.67 -26.32 -5.25
C LYS A 132 7.51 -25.32 -5.30
N ALA A 133 7.60 -24.23 -4.54
CA ALA A 133 6.59 -23.16 -4.58
C ALA A 133 6.51 -22.51 -5.97
N ILE A 134 7.65 -22.19 -6.59
CA ILE A 134 7.69 -21.66 -7.97
C ILE A 134 7.01 -22.63 -8.93
N GLU A 135 7.40 -23.90 -8.91
CA GLU A 135 6.83 -24.91 -9.81
C GLU A 135 5.31 -25.02 -9.65
N GLY A 136 4.83 -25.15 -8.40
CA GLY A 136 3.42 -25.29 -8.09
C GLY A 136 2.59 -24.07 -8.53
N HIS A 137 3.04 -22.86 -8.22
CA HIS A 137 2.32 -21.63 -8.57
C HIS A 137 2.43 -21.27 -10.05
N GLN A 138 3.53 -21.63 -10.71
CA GLN A 138 3.66 -21.48 -12.16
C GLN A 138 2.70 -22.43 -12.88
N PHE A 139 2.62 -23.69 -12.44
CA PHE A 139 1.65 -24.66 -12.97
C PHE A 139 0.20 -24.19 -12.76
N ALA A 140 -0.11 -23.64 -11.58
CA ALA A 140 -1.43 -23.09 -11.27
C ALA A 140 -1.74 -21.74 -11.97
N GLY A 141 -0.77 -21.15 -12.66
CA GLY A 141 -0.92 -19.85 -13.32
C GLY A 141 -1.03 -18.65 -12.37
N THR A 142 -0.71 -18.82 -11.08
CA THR A 142 -0.87 -17.81 -10.02
C THR A 142 -0.19 -16.48 -10.39
N PHE A 143 1.07 -16.52 -10.81
CA PHE A 143 1.85 -15.31 -11.10
C PHE A 143 1.29 -14.51 -12.29
N ASN A 144 0.86 -15.20 -13.36
CA ASN A 144 0.26 -14.53 -14.52
C ASN A 144 -1.12 -13.94 -14.18
N ASN A 145 -1.90 -14.62 -13.33
CA ASN A 145 -3.20 -14.12 -12.88
C ASN A 145 -3.03 -12.88 -11.99
N LEU A 146 -2.06 -12.88 -11.07
CA LEU A 146 -1.73 -11.72 -10.25
C LEU A 146 -1.25 -10.55 -11.11
N LYS A 147 -0.36 -10.79 -12.08
CA LYS A 147 0.11 -9.74 -13.01
C LYS A 147 -1.06 -9.10 -13.78
N LYS A 148 -1.99 -9.90 -14.29
CA LYS A 148 -3.19 -9.38 -15.00
C LYS A 148 -4.13 -8.62 -14.06
N TYR A 149 -4.34 -9.12 -12.85
CA TYR A 149 -5.17 -8.44 -11.84
C TYR A 149 -4.59 -7.06 -11.52
N ILE A 150 -3.29 -7.00 -11.29
CA ILE A 150 -2.52 -5.79 -11.08
C ILE A 150 -2.68 -4.79 -12.23
N GLU A 151 -2.50 -5.23 -13.48
CA GLU A 151 -2.64 -4.37 -14.66
C GLU A 151 -4.06 -3.82 -14.80
N HIS A 152 -5.07 -4.63 -14.46
CA HIS A 152 -6.46 -4.20 -14.45
C HIS A 152 -6.75 -3.16 -13.36
N GLU A 153 -6.29 -3.42 -12.14
CA GLU A 153 -6.47 -2.51 -11.00
C GLU A 153 -5.74 -1.19 -11.19
N GLU A 154 -4.57 -1.20 -11.83
CA GLU A 154 -3.83 0.01 -12.20
C GLU A 154 -4.66 0.89 -13.15
N ALA A 155 -5.19 0.31 -14.23
CA ALA A 155 -5.99 1.03 -15.21
C ALA A 155 -7.29 1.59 -14.60
N ARG A 156 -7.94 0.78 -13.74
CA ARG A 156 -9.12 1.21 -12.98
C ARG A 156 -8.79 2.40 -12.08
N TRP A 157 -7.73 2.32 -11.28
CA TRP A 157 -7.33 3.38 -10.36
C TRP A 157 -6.93 4.66 -11.10
N ALA A 158 -6.19 4.57 -12.20
CA ALA A 158 -5.85 5.72 -13.03
C ALA A 158 -7.10 6.46 -13.52
N SER A 159 -8.10 5.70 -13.95
CA SER A 159 -9.39 6.24 -14.41
C SER A 159 -10.17 6.92 -13.28
N GLU A 160 -10.13 6.34 -12.06
CA GLU A 160 -10.71 6.94 -10.86
C GLU A 160 -10.03 8.28 -10.52
N MET A 161 -8.70 8.36 -10.61
CA MET A 161 -7.94 9.59 -10.32
C MET A 161 -8.24 10.70 -11.32
N GLU A 162 -8.28 10.35 -12.61
CA GLU A 162 -8.67 11.29 -13.67
C GLU A 162 -10.12 11.76 -13.48
N GLY A 163 -11.02 10.87 -13.03
CA GLY A 163 -12.39 11.21 -12.66
C GLY A 163 -12.45 12.29 -11.56
N TYR A 164 -11.68 12.13 -10.47
CA TYR A 164 -11.64 13.13 -9.40
C TYR A 164 -11.07 14.47 -9.85
N VAL A 165 -10.05 14.47 -10.71
CA VAL A 165 -9.50 15.70 -11.30
C VAL A 165 -10.52 16.35 -12.24
N ALA A 166 -11.22 15.57 -13.07
CA ALA A 166 -12.26 16.06 -13.95
C ALA A 166 -13.41 16.70 -13.16
N ASP A 167 -13.86 16.06 -12.08
CA ASP A 167 -14.89 16.63 -11.19
C ASP A 167 -14.43 17.96 -10.56
N ALA A 168 -13.17 18.04 -10.12
CA ALA A 168 -12.59 19.28 -9.62
C ALA A 168 -12.58 20.39 -10.69
N VAL A 169 -12.22 20.06 -11.94
CA VAL A 169 -12.29 20.98 -13.08
C VAL A 169 -13.73 21.46 -13.31
N GLN A 170 -14.70 20.56 -13.31
CA GLN A 170 -16.12 20.91 -13.50
C GLN A 170 -16.63 21.83 -12.39
N GLU A 171 -16.26 21.58 -11.14
CA GLU A 171 -16.64 22.44 -10.01
C GLU A 171 -16.08 23.86 -10.11
N VAL A 172 -14.86 24.00 -10.63
CA VAL A 172 -14.27 25.32 -10.91
C VAL A 172 -14.99 26.00 -12.07
N LEU A 173 -15.24 25.30 -13.17
CA LEU A 173 -15.89 25.85 -14.36
C LEU A 173 -17.34 26.27 -14.09
N LYS A 174 -18.08 25.59 -13.22
CA LYS A 174 -19.42 26.02 -12.77
C LYS A 174 -19.41 27.44 -12.18
N LYS A 175 -18.34 27.81 -11.48
CA LYS A 175 -18.18 29.15 -10.87
C LYS A 175 -17.47 30.15 -11.78
N HIS A 176 -16.64 29.66 -12.69
CA HIS A 176 -15.79 30.45 -13.58
C HIS A 176 -15.78 29.83 -14.99
N PRO A 177 -16.82 30.05 -15.81
CA PRO A 177 -17.03 29.29 -17.06
C PRO A 177 -16.05 29.62 -18.19
N SER A 178 -15.41 30.79 -18.16
CA SER A 178 -14.58 31.29 -19.27
C SER A 178 -13.11 31.49 -18.86
N LEU A 179 -12.53 30.55 -18.12
CA LEU A 179 -11.12 30.61 -17.72
C LEU A 179 -10.19 30.12 -18.81
N GLU A 180 -9.11 30.85 -19.05
CA GLU A 180 -7.98 30.38 -19.87
C GLU A 180 -7.29 29.18 -19.22
N PRO A 181 -6.66 28.25 -19.98
CA PRO A 181 -6.10 27.01 -19.42
C PRO A 181 -5.16 27.19 -18.23
N LYS A 182 -4.27 28.19 -18.27
CA LYS A 182 -3.34 28.49 -17.16
C LYS A 182 -4.08 28.98 -15.90
N GLN A 183 -5.14 29.78 -16.07
CA GLN A 183 -5.96 30.27 -14.97
C GLN A 183 -6.83 29.14 -14.39
N LEU A 184 -7.39 28.30 -15.25
CA LEU A 184 -8.15 27.12 -14.87
C LEU A 184 -7.29 26.19 -14.01
N ARG A 185 -6.08 25.85 -14.45
CA ARG A 185 -5.13 25.05 -13.66
C ARG A 185 -4.90 25.63 -12.27
N GLY A 186 -4.60 26.93 -12.17
CA GLY A 186 -4.39 27.60 -10.88
C GLY A 186 -5.63 27.53 -9.98
N LYS A 187 -6.82 27.66 -10.55
CA LYS A 187 -8.09 27.58 -9.81
C LYS A 187 -8.44 26.15 -9.38
N VAL A 188 -8.11 25.15 -10.18
CA VAL A 188 -8.26 23.74 -9.82
C VAL A 188 -7.33 23.37 -8.68
N LEU A 189 -6.07 23.81 -8.72
CA LEU A 189 -5.16 23.63 -7.58
C LEU A 189 -5.68 24.30 -6.31
N GLN A 190 -6.18 25.55 -6.40
CA GLN A 190 -6.83 26.23 -5.27
C GLN A 190 -8.05 25.47 -4.74
N TYR A 191 -8.82 24.81 -5.62
CA TYR A 191 -9.95 23.99 -5.21
C TYR A 191 -9.51 22.69 -4.52
N ILE A 192 -8.52 21.98 -5.07
CA ILE A 192 -7.95 20.77 -4.47
C ILE A 192 -7.35 21.07 -3.10
N ASP A 193 -6.65 22.18 -2.97
CA ASP A 193 -6.04 22.63 -1.71
C ASP A 193 -7.06 23.26 -0.75
N SER A 194 -8.34 23.36 -1.15
CA SER A 194 -9.39 23.88 -0.28
C SER A 194 -9.92 22.82 0.69
N GLY A 195 -10.52 23.27 1.80
CA GLY A 195 -11.23 22.40 2.73
C GLY A 195 -12.47 21.69 2.16
N TYR A 196 -12.84 21.93 0.90
CA TYR A 196 -14.01 21.31 0.26
C TYR A 196 -13.71 20.06 -0.56
N PHE A 197 -12.48 19.92 -1.07
CA PHE A 197 -12.14 18.79 -1.95
C PHE A 197 -12.09 17.46 -1.18
N VAL A 198 -11.37 17.45 -0.05
CA VAL A 198 -11.20 16.27 0.80
C VAL A 198 -12.54 15.66 1.23
N PRO A 199 -13.50 16.40 1.80
CA PRO A 199 -14.81 15.83 2.15
C PRO A 199 -15.55 15.22 0.95
N LYS A 200 -15.49 15.84 -0.23
CA LYS A 200 -16.16 15.31 -1.43
C LYS A 200 -15.52 14.01 -1.92
N LEU A 201 -14.19 13.97 -1.98
CA LEU A 201 -13.42 12.77 -2.29
C LEU A 201 -13.78 11.65 -1.31
N SER A 202 -13.76 11.96 -0.01
CA SER A 202 -14.10 10.99 1.03
C SER A 202 -15.53 10.47 0.92
N MET A 203 -16.50 11.34 0.61
CA MET A 203 -17.87 10.93 0.31
C MET A 203 -17.94 10.00 -0.90
N ALA A 204 -17.16 10.24 -1.97
CA ALA A 204 -17.12 9.35 -3.12
C ALA A 204 -16.58 7.95 -2.77
N ILE A 205 -15.52 7.88 -1.95
CA ILE A 205 -14.96 6.61 -1.46
C ILE A 205 -15.99 5.85 -0.61
N ILE A 206 -16.64 6.52 0.35
CA ILE A 206 -17.68 5.94 1.19
C ILE A 206 -18.86 5.44 0.36
N PHE A 207 -19.28 6.19 -0.66
CA PHE A 207 -20.35 5.78 -1.56
C PHE A 207 -19.96 4.55 -2.39
N GLY A 208 -18.74 4.52 -2.93
CA GLY A 208 -18.20 3.37 -3.66
C GLY A 208 -18.19 2.10 -2.79
N MET A 209 -17.74 2.22 -1.54
CA MET A 209 -17.74 1.13 -0.56
C MET A 209 -19.16 0.65 -0.21
N ALA A 210 -20.09 1.57 0.05
CA ALA A 210 -21.47 1.20 0.33
C ALA A 210 -22.10 0.45 -0.84
N ARG A 211 -21.83 0.91 -2.07
CA ARG A 211 -22.30 0.24 -3.29
C ARG A 211 -21.71 -1.16 -3.45
N SER A 212 -20.41 -1.37 -3.23
CA SER A 212 -19.79 -2.70 -3.32
C SER A 212 -20.32 -3.67 -2.26
N LEU A 213 -20.73 -3.15 -1.10
CA LEU A 213 -21.33 -3.92 -0.01
C LEU A 213 -22.86 -4.10 -0.16
N ASN A 214 -23.49 -3.54 -1.20
CA ASN A 214 -24.94 -3.47 -1.35
C ASN A 214 -25.67 -2.81 -0.15
N ILE A 215 -25.03 -1.85 0.50
CA ILE A 215 -25.58 -1.09 1.62
C ILE A 215 -26.23 0.20 1.10
N ARG A 216 -27.47 0.44 1.50
CA ARG A 216 -28.15 1.72 1.28
C ARG A 216 -27.84 2.66 2.44
N MET A 217 -27.48 3.89 2.13
CA MET A 217 -27.28 4.96 3.11
C MET A 217 -28.29 6.07 2.85
N THR A 218 -28.74 6.72 3.92
CA THR A 218 -29.37 8.03 3.83
C THR A 218 -28.34 9.09 3.43
N GLY A 219 -28.81 10.26 2.96
CA GLY A 219 -27.92 11.38 2.64
C GLY A 219 -27.13 11.88 3.86
N GLU A 220 -27.75 11.88 5.05
CA GLU A 220 -27.10 12.29 6.29
C GLU A 220 -25.98 11.32 6.69
N GLU A 221 -26.22 10.00 6.64
CA GLU A 221 -25.20 9.00 6.92
C GLU A 221 -24.02 9.09 5.94
N HIS A 222 -24.32 9.31 4.66
CA HIS A 222 -23.29 9.45 3.62
C HIS A 222 -22.37 10.63 3.91
N VAL A 223 -22.95 11.80 4.22
CA VAL A 223 -22.19 13.01 4.57
C VAL A 223 -21.39 12.80 5.85
N ALA A 224 -22.02 12.26 6.91
CA ALA A 224 -21.36 12.03 8.19
C ALA A 224 -20.14 11.11 8.06
N LYS A 225 -20.29 9.97 7.37
CA LYS A 225 -19.18 9.04 7.12
C LYS A 225 -18.09 9.65 6.23
N GLY A 226 -18.47 10.44 5.22
CA GLY A 226 -17.53 11.17 4.37
C GLY A 226 -16.65 12.14 5.17
N HIS A 227 -17.22 12.87 6.14
CA HIS A 227 -16.45 13.74 7.03
C HIS A 227 -15.59 13.00 8.06
N ALA A 228 -16.01 11.80 8.46
CA ALA A 228 -15.26 10.97 9.41
C ALA A 228 -14.08 10.21 8.78
N LEU A 229 -14.13 9.89 7.48
CA LEU A 229 -13.05 9.19 6.78
C LEU A 229 -11.66 9.84 6.92
N PRO A 230 -11.45 11.16 6.68
CA PRO A 230 -10.14 11.78 6.84
C PRO A 230 -9.67 11.85 8.30
N GLN A 231 -10.55 11.65 9.27
CA GLN A 231 -10.17 11.56 10.69
C GLN A 231 -9.68 10.16 11.05
N ALA A 232 -10.33 9.12 10.49
CA ALA A 232 -9.93 7.73 10.72
C ALA A 232 -8.69 7.33 9.91
N PHE A 233 -8.56 7.83 8.69
CA PHE A 233 -7.47 7.50 7.75
C PHE A 233 -6.87 8.77 7.13
N PRO A 234 -6.25 9.65 7.94
CA PRO A 234 -5.75 10.94 7.47
C PRO A 234 -4.74 10.80 6.34
N MET A 235 -3.78 9.88 6.47
CA MET A 235 -2.77 9.64 5.45
C MET A 235 -3.34 9.16 4.12
N SER A 236 -4.30 8.24 4.14
CA SER A 236 -4.85 7.67 2.91
C SER A 236 -5.67 8.68 2.12
N VAL A 237 -6.44 9.52 2.81
CA VAL A 237 -7.21 10.58 2.15
C VAL A 237 -6.29 11.70 1.65
N ALA A 238 -5.28 12.06 2.44
CA ALA A 238 -4.21 12.96 2.04
C ALA A 238 -3.47 12.50 0.77
N PHE A 239 -3.18 11.20 0.68
CA PHE A 239 -2.51 10.61 -0.47
C PHE A 239 -3.26 10.89 -1.77
N TYR A 240 -4.58 10.69 -1.77
CA TYR A 240 -5.40 10.99 -2.93
C TYR A 240 -5.40 12.47 -3.30
N GLN A 241 -5.50 13.36 -2.31
CA GLN A 241 -5.41 14.79 -2.56
C GLN A 241 -4.06 15.15 -3.19
N TRP A 242 -2.97 14.60 -2.66
CA TRP A 242 -1.63 14.81 -3.17
C TRP A 242 -1.46 14.32 -4.61
N VAL A 243 -1.95 13.11 -4.94
CA VAL A 243 -1.94 12.57 -6.31
C VAL A 243 -2.74 13.46 -7.26
N CYS A 244 -3.98 13.83 -6.89
CA CYS A 244 -4.82 14.71 -7.71
C CYS A 244 -4.13 16.06 -7.98
N ARG A 245 -3.48 16.62 -6.95
CA ARG A 245 -2.71 17.85 -7.06
C ARG A 245 -1.53 17.69 -8.01
N ARG A 246 -0.78 16.59 -7.95
CA ARG A 246 0.36 16.29 -8.83
C ARG A 246 -0.08 16.15 -10.29
N ILE A 247 -1.17 15.45 -10.56
CA ILE A 247 -1.77 15.33 -11.89
C ILE A 247 -2.01 16.71 -12.51
N VAL A 248 -2.68 17.59 -11.75
CA VAL A 248 -3.00 18.95 -12.21
C VAL A 248 -1.73 19.81 -12.32
N ALA A 249 -0.85 19.80 -11.34
CA ALA A 249 0.34 20.66 -11.28
C ALA A 249 1.35 20.34 -12.39
N ASP A 250 1.54 19.06 -12.69
CA ASP A 250 2.56 18.59 -13.64
C ASP A 250 1.98 18.25 -15.02
N ASN A 251 0.65 18.31 -15.19
CA ASN A 251 -0.05 17.94 -16.43
C ASN A 251 0.16 16.46 -16.77
N LEU A 252 0.08 15.61 -15.75
CA LEU A 252 0.35 14.19 -15.93
C LEU A 252 -0.85 13.55 -16.63
N ASP A 253 -0.59 12.96 -17.78
CA ASP A 253 -1.50 12.00 -18.40
C ASP A 253 -1.24 10.65 -17.73
N LEU A 254 -2.17 10.22 -16.86
CA LEU A 254 -2.03 8.95 -16.18
C LEU A 254 -2.17 7.80 -17.17
N GLN A 255 -2.95 7.91 -18.25
CA GLN A 255 -3.10 6.85 -19.24
C GLN A 255 -1.85 6.61 -20.09
N SER A 256 -0.93 7.59 -20.16
CA SER A 256 0.28 7.46 -20.97
C SER A 256 1.21 6.34 -20.49
N GLN A 257 1.89 5.67 -21.43
CA GLN A 257 2.89 4.65 -21.12
C GLN A 257 4.04 5.19 -20.26
N ARG A 258 4.35 6.49 -20.39
CA ARG A 258 5.40 7.17 -19.61
C ARG A 258 5.05 7.28 -18.12
N SER A 259 3.75 7.31 -17.78
CA SER A 259 3.28 7.43 -16.40
C SER A 259 3.06 6.08 -15.73
N LYS A 260 3.22 4.95 -16.44
CA LYS A 260 2.90 3.61 -15.94
C LYS A 260 3.65 3.30 -14.64
N ASP A 261 4.96 3.46 -14.64
CA ASP A 261 5.78 3.16 -13.45
C ASP A 261 5.45 4.08 -12.27
N THR A 262 5.09 5.35 -12.54
CA THR A 262 4.67 6.31 -11.50
C THR A 262 3.31 5.98 -10.91
N ARG A 263 2.32 5.62 -11.74
CA ARG A 263 0.99 5.16 -11.28
C ARG A 263 1.12 3.97 -10.35
N TRP A 264 2.02 3.07 -10.71
CA TRP A 264 2.21 1.81 -10.05
C TRP A 264 2.67 1.98 -8.60
N ASN A 265 3.73 2.77 -8.41
CA ASN A 265 4.22 3.10 -7.08
C ASN A 265 3.13 3.81 -6.25
N TRP A 266 2.45 4.81 -6.83
CA TRP A 266 1.42 5.55 -6.10
C TRP A 266 0.21 4.71 -5.68
N ARG A 267 -0.23 3.76 -6.51
CA ARG A 267 -1.34 2.86 -6.16
C ARG A 267 -1.02 2.04 -4.91
N TRP A 268 0.24 1.66 -4.74
CA TRP A 268 0.70 0.83 -3.64
C TRP A 268 1.03 1.61 -2.39
N ASP A 269 1.70 2.74 -2.54
CA ASP A 269 1.89 3.71 -1.46
C ASP A 269 0.54 4.09 -0.85
N TYR A 270 -0.49 4.24 -1.70
CA TYR A 270 -1.85 4.43 -1.24
C TYR A 270 -2.37 3.25 -0.38
N GLU A 271 -2.10 1.98 -0.70
CA GLU A 271 -2.51 0.87 0.17
C GLU A 271 -1.77 0.87 1.50
N VAL A 272 -0.44 1.07 1.45
CA VAL A 272 0.40 1.13 2.64
C VAL A 272 0.00 2.30 3.54
N SER A 273 -0.46 3.42 2.96
CA SER A 273 -0.91 4.59 3.71
C SER A 273 -2.04 4.29 4.71
N PHE A 274 -2.86 3.25 4.48
CA PHE A 274 -3.91 2.85 5.43
C PHE A 274 -3.35 2.35 6.75
N LEU A 275 -2.10 1.91 6.77
CA LEU A 275 -1.40 1.46 7.98
C LEU A 275 -0.78 2.64 8.75
N MET A 276 -0.69 3.81 8.12
CA MET A 276 -0.09 5.02 8.69
C MET A 276 -1.20 5.91 9.26
N ASN A 277 -1.61 5.62 10.50
CA ASN A 277 -2.60 6.42 11.21
C ASN A 277 -2.36 6.35 12.73
N ASP A 278 -3.19 7.03 13.52
CA ASP A 278 -3.05 7.06 14.98
C ASP A 278 -3.54 5.79 15.69
N HIS A 279 -4.17 4.86 14.97
CA HIS A 279 -4.54 3.56 15.50
C HIS A 279 -3.37 2.58 15.49
N LEU A 280 -3.36 1.69 16.48
CA LEU A 280 -2.33 0.67 16.64
C LEU A 280 -2.70 -0.61 15.88
N LEU A 281 -1.73 -1.21 15.19
CA LEU A 281 -1.88 -2.53 14.58
C LEU A 281 -1.61 -3.61 15.64
N ASN A 282 -2.67 -4.26 16.14
CA ASN A 282 -2.58 -5.24 17.24
C ASN A 282 -1.81 -4.69 18.46
N GLY A 283 -2.07 -3.42 18.82
CA GLY A 283 -1.41 -2.75 19.95
C GLY A 283 0.04 -2.33 19.68
N ARG A 284 0.46 -2.22 18.41
CA ARG A 284 1.80 -1.82 17.99
C ARG A 284 1.75 -0.60 17.06
N ILE A 285 2.74 0.28 17.19
CA ILE A 285 2.96 1.41 16.29
C ILE A 285 3.55 0.87 14.98
N VAL A 286 3.01 1.25 13.83
CA VAL A 286 3.56 0.79 12.55
C VAL A 286 4.82 1.57 12.21
N LEU A 287 5.89 0.88 11.81
CA LEU A 287 7.10 1.44 11.20
C LEU A 287 7.17 0.97 9.75
N LEU A 288 7.25 1.92 8.82
CA LEU A 288 7.42 1.64 7.39
C LEU A 288 8.89 1.71 6.99
N ILE A 289 9.40 0.66 6.36
CA ILE A 289 10.74 0.63 5.77
C ILE A 289 10.60 0.78 4.26
N THR A 290 11.01 1.93 3.73
CA THR A 290 10.95 2.23 2.29
C THR A 290 12.05 3.20 1.88
N SER A 291 12.42 3.17 0.61
CA SER A 291 13.26 4.19 -0.04
C SER A 291 12.48 5.10 -0.98
N ASP A 292 11.16 4.96 -1.05
CA ASP A 292 10.29 5.80 -1.87
C ASP A 292 10.26 7.24 -1.32
N LYS A 293 10.68 8.20 -2.17
CA LYS A 293 10.81 9.60 -1.79
C LYS A 293 9.45 10.29 -1.64
N ASP A 294 8.47 9.92 -2.46
CA ASP A 294 7.13 10.50 -2.43
C ASP A 294 6.42 10.05 -1.14
N MET A 295 6.51 8.76 -0.79
CA MET A 295 5.96 8.23 0.47
C MET A 295 6.64 8.84 1.71
N ILE A 296 7.98 8.96 1.71
CA ILE A 296 8.72 9.61 2.81
C ILE A 296 8.32 11.07 2.97
N GLN A 297 8.25 11.83 1.87
CA GLN A 297 7.87 13.23 1.91
C GLN A 297 6.46 13.40 2.45
N MET A 298 5.54 12.56 1.98
CA MET A 298 4.16 12.56 2.46
C MET A 298 4.06 12.26 3.96
N LEU A 299 4.75 11.25 4.49
CA LEU A 299 4.69 10.95 5.92
C LEU A 299 5.22 12.11 6.76
N ARG A 300 6.24 12.83 6.27
CA ARG A 300 6.74 14.04 6.93
C ARG A 300 5.72 15.16 6.95
N ASP A 301 5.06 15.42 5.82
CA ASP A 301 4.06 16.50 5.70
C ASP A 301 2.87 16.30 6.65
N TYR A 302 2.63 15.06 7.08
CA TYR A 302 1.52 14.68 7.96
C TYR A 302 1.98 14.21 9.36
N SER A 303 3.20 14.56 9.79
CA SER A 303 3.71 14.29 11.15
C SER A 303 3.86 12.79 11.52
N TYR A 304 4.14 11.96 10.52
CA TYR A 304 4.50 10.54 10.66
C TYR A 304 5.98 10.27 10.31
N ASP A 305 6.82 11.30 10.31
CA ASP A 305 8.25 11.22 9.97
C ASP A 305 9.02 10.21 10.84
N VAL A 306 8.68 10.14 12.13
CA VAL A 306 9.29 9.18 13.08
C VAL A 306 8.89 7.73 12.82
N ARG A 307 7.92 7.48 11.93
CA ARG A 307 7.39 6.14 11.61
C ARG A 307 7.86 5.61 10.26
N VAL A 308 8.80 6.30 9.62
CA VAL A 308 9.39 5.86 8.35
C VAL A 308 10.91 5.88 8.40
N MET A 309 11.54 4.83 7.88
CA MET A 309 12.98 4.71 7.78
C MET A 309 13.34 4.13 6.42
N ASN A 310 14.51 4.47 5.90
CA ASN A 310 15.12 3.65 4.86
C ASN A 310 15.77 2.42 5.49
N LEU A 311 16.20 1.47 4.66
CA LEU A 311 16.76 0.20 5.15
C LEU A 311 18.04 0.42 5.98
N GLU A 312 18.93 1.32 5.55
CA GLU A 312 20.19 1.60 6.25
C GLU A 312 19.93 2.14 7.66
N THR A 313 19.10 3.17 7.80
CA THR A 313 18.66 3.71 9.09
C THR A 313 17.98 2.66 9.96
N TYR A 314 17.19 1.77 9.36
CA TYR A 314 16.54 0.69 10.11
C TYR A 314 17.56 -0.32 10.67
N LEU A 315 18.53 -0.75 9.87
CA LEU A 315 19.57 -1.67 10.31
C LEU A 315 20.45 -1.04 11.41
N ASP A 316 20.79 0.25 11.27
CA ASP A 316 21.47 1.00 12.32
C ASP A 316 20.62 1.07 13.60
N PHE A 317 19.32 1.34 13.46
CA PHE A 317 18.38 1.33 14.57
C PHE A 317 18.32 -0.03 15.27
N LEU A 318 18.60 -1.14 14.58
CA LEU A 318 18.68 -2.48 15.14
C LEU A 318 20.05 -2.85 15.74
N ASP A 319 21.02 -1.92 15.74
CA ASP A 319 22.41 -2.20 16.08
C ASP A 319 22.98 -3.36 15.23
N TRP A 320 22.65 -3.35 13.94
CA TRP A 320 23.15 -4.31 12.97
C TRP A 320 24.62 -4.05 12.68
N LYS A 321 25.46 -5.09 12.79
CA LYS A 321 26.85 -5.05 12.35
C LYS A 321 26.94 -6.01 11.17
N GLY A 322 27.12 -5.45 9.97
CA GLY A 322 27.27 -6.20 8.73
C GLY A 322 28.46 -7.15 8.76
#